data_AF-A0A5C3PGU5-F1
#
_entry.id   AF-A0A5C3PGU5-F1
#
_cell.length_a   1.000
_cell.length_b   1.000
_cell.length_c   1.000
_cell.angle_alpha   90.00
_cell.angle_beta   90.00
_cell.angle_gamma   90.00
#
_symmetry.space_group_name_H-M   'P 1'
#
loop_
_entity.id
_entity.type
_entity.pdbx_description
1 polymer ?
#
loop_
_entity_poly.entity_id
_entity_poly.type
_entity_poly.pdbx_seq_one_letter_code
_entity_poly.pdbx_strand_id
1 'polypeptide(L)'
;MDVLAMDVSQDLTVAIEHRHDKEILIHFLTAAAGEPHPLAAKPLLDATGTSASVDSPDAYYHVQSVHISGSNVAWVIPSFISGLDTLQCWNWKTGFLVWERQCDGLAGYTFLDSRFVLTVVHRGQEPLLCIHDLESRADGGDTTAGPVCSLELPRASAGYVEVVHVQSRTTTDSRNAAVPFVRDPMSTAVVLQLAVGRDSEGATSDIIVMIPHRTMYDQIKEAISSSCGTQADRVVEWNMWGLSGAVVLDLPPKAQAAENGGWFVPPDVWPQSFGSRLGLLLCDSPDITSGVVVTVDVHPWAAKCARRYSGHLGHGVYRGGPTASSVDGPSPDVLRRLASMSKMSHALQVGPRIVFPPGQRPSRIITAHDGFAVAFEGDESEVGLRVFTV
;
A
#
# COMPACT_ATOMS: atom_id res chain seq x y z
N MET A 1 -10.56 17.27 13.89
CA MET A 1 -10.07 16.00 14.46
C MET A 1 -10.32 14.99 13.39
N ASP A 2 -9.26 14.38 12.89
CA ASP A 2 -9.29 13.64 11.65
C ASP A 2 -9.01 12.17 11.97
N VAL A 3 -9.90 11.28 11.54
CA VAL A 3 -9.71 9.83 11.70
C VAL A 3 -8.75 9.37 10.62
N LEU A 4 -7.58 8.87 11.02
CA LEU A 4 -6.53 8.49 10.07
C LEU A 4 -6.37 6.98 9.93
N ALA A 5 -6.66 6.22 10.98
CA ALA A 5 -6.61 4.77 10.93
C ALA A 5 -7.65 4.13 11.84
N MET A 6 -8.13 2.96 11.45
CA MET A 6 -9.05 2.16 12.25
C MET A 6 -8.71 0.68 12.11
N ASP A 7 -8.72 -0.02 13.24
CA ASP A 7 -8.60 -1.47 13.35
C ASP A 7 -9.80 -2.00 14.13
N VAL A 8 -10.82 -2.39 13.38
CA VAL A 8 -12.10 -2.89 13.91
C VAL A 8 -11.91 -4.13 14.78
N SER A 9 -10.89 -4.95 14.51
CA SER A 9 -10.66 -6.18 15.28
C SER A 9 -10.16 -5.91 16.70
N GLN A 10 -9.55 -4.75 16.91
CA GLN A 10 -9.11 -4.28 18.22
C GLN A 10 -10.06 -3.23 18.80
N ASP A 11 -11.20 -2.95 18.15
CA ASP A 11 -12.06 -1.80 18.46
C ASP A 11 -11.27 -0.49 18.56
N LEU A 12 -10.22 -0.31 17.74
CA LEU A 12 -9.29 0.81 17.85
C LEU A 12 -9.48 1.79 16.69
N THR A 13 -9.65 3.06 17.03
CA THR A 13 -9.56 4.20 16.11
C THR A 13 -8.43 5.11 16.53
N VAL A 14 -7.57 5.47 15.59
CA VAL A 14 -6.51 6.45 15.80
C VAL A 14 -6.90 7.72 15.04
N ALA A 15 -7.01 8.80 15.81
CA ALA A 15 -7.40 10.10 15.29
C ALA A 15 -6.42 11.17 15.72
N ILE A 16 -6.32 12.22 14.92
CA ILE A 16 -5.39 13.32 15.17
C ILE A 16 -6.16 14.60 15.45
N GLU A 17 -5.75 15.29 16.50
CA GLU A 17 -6.21 16.63 16.83
C GLU A 17 -5.03 17.60 16.66
N HIS A 18 -5.21 18.57 15.76
CA HIS A 18 -4.31 19.69 15.58
C HIS A 18 -4.80 20.85 16.45
N ARG A 19 -3.99 21.29 17.42
CA ARG A 19 -4.29 22.45 18.26
C ARG A 19 -3.57 23.70 17.78
N HIS A 20 -4.13 24.86 18.11
CA HIS A 20 -3.60 26.17 17.72
C HIS A 20 -2.20 26.45 18.28
N ASP A 21 -1.81 25.79 19.36
CA ASP A 21 -0.51 25.97 20.04
C ASP A 21 0.55 25.01 19.53
N LYS A 22 0.49 24.62 18.24
CA LYS A 22 1.48 23.73 17.63
C LYS A 22 1.47 22.31 18.24
N GLU A 23 0.42 21.94 18.97
CA GLU A 23 0.33 20.60 19.54
C GLU A 23 -0.33 19.63 18.55
N ILE A 24 0.30 18.49 18.35
CA ILE A 24 -0.26 17.34 17.63
C ILE A 24 -0.60 16.29 18.67
N LEU A 25 -1.90 16.02 18.82
CA LEU A 25 -2.37 15.01 19.74
C LEU A 25 -2.89 13.80 18.99
N ILE A 26 -2.36 12.63 19.33
CA ILE A 26 -2.80 11.34 18.82
C ILE A 26 -3.77 10.74 19.84
N HIS A 27 -5.02 10.58 19.43
CA HIS A 27 -6.08 9.98 20.22
C HIS A 27 -6.22 8.51 19.88
N PHE A 28 -6.27 7.66 20.91
CA PHE A 28 -6.66 6.26 20.81
C PHE A 28 -8.08 6.11 21.34
N LEU A 29 -9.02 5.89 20.43
CA LEU A 29 -10.45 5.82 20.72
C LEU A 29 -10.99 4.43 20.42
N THR A 30 -12.12 4.11 21.02
CA THR A 30 -12.95 2.96 20.64
C THR A 30 -13.60 3.23 19.29
N ALA A 31 -13.60 2.26 18.38
CA ALA A 31 -14.21 2.41 17.07
C ALA A 31 -15.75 2.49 17.16
N ALA A 32 -16.35 1.77 18.10
CA ALA A 32 -17.80 1.74 18.28
C ALA A 32 -18.38 3.02 18.90
N ALA A 33 -17.71 3.60 19.90
CA ALA A 33 -18.26 4.69 20.71
C ALA A 33 -17.50 6.02 20.56
N GLY A 34 -16.28 6.02 19.99
CA GLY A 34 -15.43 7.21 19.94
C GLY A 34 -14.88 7.64 21.30
N GLU A 35 -15.03 6.82 22.34
CA GLU A 35 -14.55 7.07 23.70
C GLU A 35 -13.08 6.66 23.85
N PRO A 36 -12.32 7.21 24.82
CA PRO A 36 -10.95 6.80 25.12
C PRO A 36 -10.78 5.27 25.21
N HIS A 37 -9.84 4.72 24.44
CA HIS A 37 -9.68 3.27 24.33
C HIS A 37 -9.18 2.67 25.66
N PRO A 38 -9.89 1.71 26.28
CA PRO A 38 -9.58 1.23 27.64
C PRO A 38 -8.26 0.47 27.77
N LEU A 39 -7.75 -0.09 26.66
CA LEU A 39 -6.44 -0.77 26.63
C LEU A 39 -5.26 0.17 26.30
N ALA A 40 -5.51 1.45 25.98
CA ALA A 40 -4.43 2.38 25.71
C ALA A 40 -3.80 2.83 27.03
N ALA A 41 -2.49 2.63 27.21
CA ALA A 41 -1.80 3.13 28.41
C ALA A 41 -1.93 4.64 28.55
N LYS A 42 -1.94 5.35 27.41
CA LYS A 42 -2.21 6.77 27.31
C LYS A 42 -3.23 6.95 26.18
N PRO A 43 -4.51 7.21 26.50
CA PRO A 43 -5.53 7.43 25.47
C PRO A 43 -5.25 8.66 24.59
N LEU A 44 -4.39 9.56 25.08
CA LEU A 44 -3.89 10.74 24.39
C LEU A 44 -2.35 10.72 24.43
N LEU A 45 -1.71 10.75 23.27
CA LEU A 45 -0.26 10.96 23.15
C LEU A 45 0.01 12.33 22.54
N ASP A 46 0.94 13.06 23.15
CA ASP A 46 1.49 14.29 22.59
C ASP A 46 2.67 13.93 21.67
N ALA A 47 2.49 14.17 20.37
CA ALA A 47 3.50 13.92 19.34
C ALA A 47 4.42 15.13 19.09
N THR A 48 4.22 16.24 19.81
CA THR A 48 4.91 17.52 19.57
C THR A 48 6.31 17.58 20.16
N GLY A 49 6.56 16.84 21.25
CA GLY A 49 7.78 16.92 22.08
C GLY A 49 8.85 15.88 21.78
N THR A 50 8.74 15.15 20.67
CA THR A 50 9.75 14.17 20.25
C THR A 50 10.97 14.84 19.62
N SER A 51 12.06 14.10 19.42
CA SER A 51 13.37 14.64 18.94
C SER A 51 13.27 15.44 17.63
N ALA A 52 12.19 15.24 16.87
CA ALA A 52 11.72 16.10 15.80
C ALA A 52 10.91 17.28 16.36
N SER A 53 11.59 18.39 16.69
CA SER A 53 10.86 19.65 16.89
C SER A 53 10.16 20.01 15.58
N VAL A 54 8.85 20.23 15.64
CA VAL A 54 8.09 20.66 14.47
C VAL A 54 8.43 22.12 14.21
N ASP A 55 9.35 22.35 13.28
CA ASP A 55 10.03 23.64 13.16
C ASP A 55 9.19 24.77 12.48
N SER A 56 7.98 24.48 11.97
CA SER A 56 7.13 25.46 11.27
C SER A 56 5.63 25.31 11.59
N PRO A 57 4.84 26.41 11.71
CA PRO A 57 3.37 26.40 11.81
C PRO A 57 2.63 25.62 10.70
N ASP A 58 3.28 25.43 9.55
CA ASP A 58 2.70 24.67 8.43
C ASP A 58 3.02 23.17 8.54
N ALA A 59 4.13 22.82 9.24
CA ALA A 59 4.42 21.57 9.96
C ALA A 59 3.20 20.70 10.31
N TYR A 60 2.29 21.38 11.01
CA TYR A 60 1.36 20.74 11.91
C TYR A 60 0.23 20.04 11.18
N TYR A 61 -0.12 20.44 9.95
CA TYR A 61 -1.27 19.90 9.22
C TYR A 61 -0.99 18.60 8.46
N HIS A 62 0.21 18.04 8.58
CA HIS A 62 0.68 16.99 7.69
C HIS A 62 1.14 15.71 8.40
N VAL A 63 0.61 15.41 9.60
CA VAL A 63 0.76 14.02 10.09
C VAL A 63 0.00 13.11 9.15
N GLN A 64 0.77 12.36 8.37
CA GLN A 64 0.25 11.52 7.31
C GLN A 64 0.44 10.05 7.67
N SER A 65 -0.35 9.23 6.98
CA SER A 65 -0.14 7.78 6.90
C SER A 65 -0.07 7.15 8.28
N VAL A 66 -1.14 7.21 9.06
CA VAL A 66 -1.21 6.45 10.32
C VAL A 66 -1.45 4.98 9.98
N HIS A 67 -0.60 4.10 10.48
CA HIS A 67 -0.75 2.66 10.30
C HIS A 67 -0.81 1.95 11.65
N ILE A 68 -1.66 0.94 11.76
CA ILE A 68 -1.84 0.10 12.95
C ILE A 68 -1.38 -1.32 12.60
N SER A 69 -0.55 -1.92 13.45
CA SER A 69 -0.12 -3.32 13.35
C SER A 69 -0.04 -3.94 14.74
N GLY A 70 -1.09 -4.67 15.13
CA GLY A 70 -1.20 -5.27 16.45
C GLY A 70 -1.13 -4.20 17.56
N SER A 71 -0.13 -4.30 18.43
CA SER A 71 0.07 -3.33 19.52
C SER A 71 0.87 -2.09 19.10
N ASN A 72 1.31 -2.00 17.84
CA ASN A 72 2.08 -0.88 17.33
C ASN A 72 1.20 0.05 16.49
N VAL A 73 1.41 1.35 16.65
CA VAL A 73 0.91 2.39 15.76
C VAL A 73 2.09 3.22 15.30
N ALA A 74 2.10 3.58 14.03
CA ALA A 74 3.10 4.48 13.49
C ALA A 74 2.47 5.65 12.77
N TRP A 75 3.24 6.72 12.63
CA TRP A 75 2.91 7.93 11.88
C TRP A 75 4.18 8.68 11.50
N VAL A 76 4.04 9.58 10.53
CA VAL A 76 5.14 10.41 10.03
C VAL A 76 4.90 11.84 10.46
N ILE A 77 5.92 12.45 11.05
CA ILE A 77 5.96 13.88 11.37
C ILE A 77 6.86 14.53 10.32
N PRO A 78 6.31 15.29 9.36
CA PRO A 78 7.11 15.91 8.33
C PRO A 78 7.91 17.09 8.89
N SER A 79 9.11 17.30 8.34
CA SER A 79 9.92 18.49 8.66
C SER A 79 10.21 19.31 7.42
N PHE A 80 9.51 20.43 7.27
CA PHE A 80 9.72 21.33 6.13
C PHE A 80 11.03 22.13 6.19
N ILE A 81 11.64 22.27 7.36
CA ILE A 81 12.89 23.05 7.50
C ILE A 81 14.10 22.19 7.21
N SER A 82 14.18 21.00 7.81
CA SER A 82 15.30 20.09 7.59
C SER A 82 15.14 19.26 6.32
N GLY A 83 13.91 19.11 5.80
CA GLY A 83 13.59 18.13 4.75
C GLY A 83 13.60 16.68 5.24
N LEU A 84 13.80 16.46 6.55
CA LEU A 84 13.89 15.13 7.16
C LEU A 84 12.61 14.81 7.91
N ASP A 85 11.81 13.91 7.35
CA ASP A 85 10.61 13.43 8.01
C ASP A 85 10.97 12.42 9.09
N THR A 86 10.22 12.45 10.19
CA THR A 86 10.44 11.56 11.33
C THR A 86 9.34 10.53 11.40
N LEU A 87 9.67 9.27 11.14
CA LEU A 87 8.78 8.14 11.34
C LEU A 87 8.89 7.64 12.77
N GLN A 88 7.77 7.60 13.47
CA GLN A 88 7.69 7.07 14.83
C GLN A 88 6.80 5.84 14.87
N CYS A 89 7.23 4.84 15.63
CA CYS A 89 6.46 3.65 15.96
C CYS A 89 6.30 3.57 17.48
N TRP A 90 5.06 3.61 17.93
CA TRP A 90 4.68 3.56 19.33
C TRP A 90 3.94 2.27 19.63
N ASN A 91 4.19 1.70 20.80
CA ASN A 91 3.30 0.67 21.33
C ASN A 91 2.17 1.38 22.09
N TRP A 92 0.98 1.42 21.50
CA TRP A 92 -0.14 2.19 22.03
C TRP A 92 -0.70 1.62 23.35
N LYS A 93 -0.49 0.32 23.59
CA LYS A 93 -0.91 -0.35 24.84
C LYS A 93 0.02 -0.05 26.01
N THR A 94 1.29 0.22 25.75
CA THR A 94 2.28 0.56 26.80
C THR A 94 2.59 2.06 26.85
N GLY A 95 2.29 2.79 25.79
CA GLY A 95 2.60 4.22 25.66
C GLY A 95 4.09 4.51 25.47
N PHE A 96 4.89 3.51 25.08
CA PHE A 96 6.32 3.65 24.81
C PHE A 96 6.60 3.81 23.32
N LEU A 97 7.54 4.70 23.00
CA LEU A 97 8.15 4.81 21.68
C LEU A 97 9.06 3.59 21.49
N VAL A 98 8.72 2.73 20.52
CA VAL A 98 9.46 1.50 20.21
C VAL A 98 10.57 1.78 19.22
N TRP A 99 10.33 2.68 18.27
CA TRP A 99 11.27 2.98 17.20
C TRP A 99 11.02 4.37 16.63
N GLU A 100 12.10 5.06 16.29
CA GLU A 100 12.09 6.36 15.65
C GLU A 100 13.20 6.41 14.61
N ARG A 101 12.92 7.03 13.47
CA ARG A 101 13.92 7.25 12.42
C ARG A 101 13.61 8.51 11.63
N GLN A 102 14.64 9.34 11.47
CA GLN A 102 14.65 10.42 10.50
C GLN A 102 14.97 9.88 9.11
N CYS A 103 14.20 10.28 8.12
CA CYS A 103 14.33 9.87 6.74
C CYS A 103 14.27 11.09 5.83
N ASP A 104 15.11 11.11 4.81
CA ASP A 104 15.12 12.17 3.81
C ASP A 104 13.93 12.00 2.86
N GLY A 105 12.98 12.95 2.90
CA GLY A 105 11.74 12.95 2.12
C GLY A 105 11.02 11.61 2.14
N LEU A 106 10.41 11.24 3.28
CA LEU A 106 9.86 9.90 3.48
C LEU A 106 8.67 9.68 2.53
N ALA A 107 8.96 8.96 1.45
CA ALA A 107 8.01 8.64 0.38
C ALA A 107 6.94 7.63 0.81
N GLY A 108 7.16 6.91 1.91
CA GLY A 108 6.17 5.99 2.46
C GLY A 108 6.77 4.93 3.37
N TYR A 109 5.91 4.30 4.15
CA TYR A 109 6.26 3.19 5.02
C TYR A 109 5.05 2.27 5.19
N THR A 110 5.29 1.06 5.67
CA THR A 110 4.21 0.17 6.10
C THR A 110 4.74 -0.90 7.06
N PHE A 111 3.86 -1.46 7.88
CA PHE A 111 4.20 -2.63 8.70
C PHE A 111 4.17 -3.91 7.86
N LEU A 112 5.15 -4.78 8.09
CA LEU A 112 5.09 -6.17 7.65
C LEU A 112 4.38 -7.02 8.72
N ASP A 113 4.76 -6.82 9.98
CA ASP A 113 4.08 -7.39 11.15
C ASP A 113 4.30 -6.50 12.40
N SER A 114 4.22 -7.08 13.60
CA SER A 114 4.49 -6.38 14.86
C SER A 114 5.98 -6.17 15.15
N ARG A 115 6.88 -6.78 14.38
CA ARG A 115 8.34 -6.75 14.56
C ARG A 115 9.04 -5.97 13.47
N PHE A 116 8.57 -6.02 12.22
CA PHE A 116 9.25 -5.42 11.09
C PHE A 116 8.45 -4.27 10.47
N VAL A 117 9.14 -3.15 10.25
CA VAL A 117 8.63 -2.02 9.48
C VAL A 117 9.44 -1.91 8.18
N LEU A 118 8.73 -1.68 7.08
CA LEU A 118 9.28 -1.40 5.77
C LEU A 118 9.22 0.11 5.54
N THR A 119 10.34 0.71 5.17
CA THR A 119 10.44 2.12 4.78
C THR A 119 10.97 2.25 3.36
N VAL A 120 10.70 3.39 2.73
CA VAL A 120 11.36 3.81 1.50
C VAL A 120 12.40 4.86 1.86
N VAL A 121 13.63 4.66 1.39
CA VAL A 121 14.72 5.62 1.53
C VAL A 121 15.35 5.91 0.18
N HIS A 122 15.93 7.08 0.01
CA HIS A 122 16.64 7.44 -1.22
C HIS A 122 18.15 7.26 -1.04
N ARG A 123 18.79 6.57 -1.99
CA ARG A 123 20.25 6.53 -2.12
C ARG A 123 20.64 7.34 -3.34
N GLY A 124 20.90 8.63 -3.14
CA GLY A 124 21.06 9.57 -4.25
C GLY A 124 19.72 9.79 -4.94
N GLN A 125 19.57 9.27 -6.16
CA GLN A 125 18.33 9.40 -6.96
C GLN A 125 17.57 8.08 -7.08
N GLU A 126 18.03 7.00 -6.44
CA GLU A 126 17.39 5.69 -6.55
C GLU A 126 16.64 5.37 -5.24
N PRO A 127 15.33 5.06 -5.30
CA PRO A 127 14.59 4.63 -4.13
C PRO A 127 14.93 3.18 -3.77
N LEU A 128 15.07 2.93 -2.48
CA LEU A 128 15.35 1.62 -1.89
C LEU A 128 14.30 1.29 -0.84
N LEU A 129 13.96 0.01 -0.75
CA LEU A 129 13.16 -0.54 0.33
C LEU A 129 14.08 -0.94 1.48
N CYS A 130 13.84 -0.43 2.68
CA CYS A 130 14.58 -0.78 3.89
C CYS A 130 13.69 -1.47 4.90
N ILE A 131 14.10 -2.63 5.39
CA ILE A 131 13.38 -3.38 6.43
C ILE A 131 14.10 -3.19 7.76
N HIS A 132 13.38 -2.74 8.79
CA HIS A 132 13.92 -2.52 10.13
C HIS A 132 13.29 -3.46 11.15
N ASP A 133 14.10 -3.96 12.09
CA ASP A 133 13.65 -4.78 13.21
C ASP A 133 13.38 -3.91 14.45
N LEU A 134 12.11 -3.84 14.84
CA LEU A 134 11.64 -3.08 16.00
C LEU A 134 12.06 -3.72 17.34
N GLU A 135 12.29 -5.03 17.39
CA GLU A 135 12.65 -5.75 18.62
C GLU A 135 14.14 -5.65 18.95
N SER A 136 15.00 -5.48 17.95
CA SER A 136 16.46 -5.42 18.11
C SER A 136 16.96 -4.31 19.06
N ARG A 137 16.08 -3.38 19.45
CA ARG A 137 16.39 -2.20 20.27
C ARG A 137 15.84 -2.24 21.69
N ALA A 138 15.05 -3.26 22.06
CA ALA A 138 14.44 -3.33 23.38
C ALA A 138 15.47 -3.36 24.55
N ASP A 139 16.73 -3.70 24.27
CA ASP A 139 17.82 -3.79 25.25
C ASP A 139 18.59 -2.47 25.48
N GLY A 140 18.06 -1.33 25.04
CA GLY A 140 18.68 -0.01 25.26
C GLY A 140 19.84 0.31 24.29
N GLY A 141 19.86 -0.35 23.13
CA GLY A 141 20.84 -0.13 22.07
C GLY A 141 20.64 1.17 21.29
N ASP A 142 21.72 1.66 20.69
CA ASP A 142 21.79 2.91 19.93
C ASP A 142 20.70 2.98 18.83
N THR A 143 20.00 4.12 18.77
CA THR A 143 18.94 4.43 17.78
C THR A 143 19.44 4.48 16.32
N THR A 144 20.73 4.25 16.10
CA THR A 144 21.40 4.25 14.79
C THR A 144 21.44 2.89 14.11
N ALA A 145 20.92 1.81 14.72
CA ALA A 145 20.94 0.48 14.11
C ALA A 145 20.34 0.51 12.69
N GLY A 146 21.13 0.07 11.70
CA GLY A 146 20.79 0.06 10.28
C GLY A 146 19.61 -0.86 9.94
N PRO A 147 19.15 -0.86 8.68
CA PRO A 147 18.18 -1.83 8.22
C PRO A 147 18.71 -3.27 8.35
N VAL A 148 17.82 -4.22 8.62
CA VAL A 148 18.11 -5.67 8.54
C VAL A 148 18.47 -6.04 7.11
N CYS A 149 17.75 -5.48 6.15
CA CYS A 149 17.93 -5.72 4.73
C CYS A 149 17.47 -4.49 3.94
N SER A 150 18.20 -4.18 2.87
CA SER A 150 17.82 -3.16 1.89
C SER A 150 17.64 -3.82 0.53
N LEU A 151 16.57 -3.47 -0.18
CA LEU A 151 16.20 -4.06 -1.47
C LEU A 151 16.08 -2.96 -2.54
N GLU A 152 16.77 -3.11 -3.67
CA GLU A 152 16.60 -2.19 -4.79
C GLU A 152 15.24 -2.38 -5.46
N LEU A 153 14.63 -1.28 -5.89
CA LEU A 153 13.41 -1.26 -6.71
C LEU A 153 13.74 -1.39 -8.20
N PRO A 154 12.74 -1.72 -9.06
CA PRO A 154 12.97 -1.76 -10.50
C PRO A 154 13.42 -0.39 -11.00
N ARG A 155 14.53 -0.37 -11.75
CA ARG A 155 15.04 0.86 -12.36
C ARG A 155 14.28 1.14 -13.64
N ALA A 156 13.89 2.40 -13.83
CA ALA A 156 13.38 2.85 -15.11
C ALA A 156 14.51 2.91 -16.14
N SER A 157 14.20 2.61 -17.40
CA SER A 157 15.17 2.75 -18.51
C SER A 157 15.53 4.21 -18.79
N ALA A 158 14.65 5.14 -18.43
CA ALA A 158 14.83 6.58 -18.51
C ALA A 158 14.03 7.27 -17.39
N GLY A 159 14.46 8.46 -16.97
CA GLY A 159 13.77 9.24 -15.95
C GLY A 159 14.14 8.89 -14.50
N TYR A 160 13.56 9.64 -13.57
CA TYR A 160 13.66 9.43 -12.13
C TYR A 160 12.52 8.51 -11.67
N VAL A 161 12.77 7.60 -10.73
CA VAL A 161 11.71 6.78 -10.12
C VAL A 161 11.38 7.37 -8.76
N GLU A 162 10.15 7.81 -8.61
CA GLU A 162 9.60 8.30 -7.34
C GLU A 162 8.65 7.26 -6.76
N VAL A 163 8.79 6.94 -5.49
CA VAL A 163 7.76 6.14 -4.80
C VAL A 163 6.66 7.09 -4.35
N VAL A 164 5.48 6.97 -4.94
CA VAL A 164 4.34 7.84 -4.62
C VAL A 164 3.57 7.31 -3.42
N HIS A 165 3.48 5.98 -3.32
CA HIS A 165 2.67 5.37 -2.28
C HIS A 165 3.20 3.99 -1.89
N VAL A 166 3.13 3.68 -0.59
CA VAL A 166 3.41 2.38 -0.02
C VAL A 166 2.26 1.98 0.89
N GLN A 167 1.74 0.77 0.70
CA GLN A 167 0.74 0.22 1.60
C GLN A 167 0.90 -1.27 1.78
N SER A 168 0.50 -1.75 2.94
CA SER A 168 0.25 -3.16 3.20
C SER A 168 -0.90 -3.22 4.19
N ARG A 169 -1.94 -3.96 3.84
CA ARG A 169 -3.05 -4.24 4.74
C ARG A 169 -2.99 -5.69 5.15
N THR A 170 -2.20 -5.94 6.18
CA THR A 170 -2.28 -7.20 6.91
C THR A 170 -3.64 -7.26 7.57
N THR A 171 -4.31 -8.40 7.40
CA THR A 171 -5.42 -8.72 8.29
C THR A 171 -4.83 -8.82 9.68
N THR A 172 -5.50 -8.21 10.66
CA THR A 172 -5.05 -8.28 12.03
C THR A 172 -4.80 -9.70 12.46
N ASP A 173 -3.78 -9.85 13.31
CA ASP A 173 -3.33 -11.11 13.88
C ASP A 173 -4.50 -11.72 14.66
N SER A 174 -5.36 -12.49 13.98
CA SER A 174 -6.58 -13.04 14.57
C SER A 174 -6.19 -14.25 15.41
N ARG A 175 -5.47 -13.99 16.51
CA ARG A 175 -5.34 -14.92 17.64
C ARG A 175 -6.69 -15.19 18.31
N ASN A 176 -7.75 -14.56 17.82
CA ASN A 176 -9.12 -14.89 18.16
C ASN A 176 -9.45 -16.29 17.63
N ALA A 177 -9.20 -17.30 18.47
CA ALA A 177 -9.32 -18.73 18.18
C ALA A 177 -10.74 -19.18 17.73
N ALA A 178 -11.71 -18.26 17.72
CA ALA A 178 -13.09 -18.52 17.33
C ALA A 178 -13.33 -18.47 15.81
N VAL A 179 -12.43 -17.92 14.99
CA VAL A 179 -12.61 -17.87 13.54
C VAL A 179 -11.97 -19.12 12.90
N PRO A 180 -12.75 -20.01 12.25
CA PRO A 180 -12.24 -21.29 11.75
C PRO A 180 -11.29 -21.15 10.55
N PHE A 181 -11.28 -19.99 9.88
CA PHE A 181 -10.41 -19.72 8.74
C PHE A 181 -9.77 -18.35 8.89
N VAL A 182 -8.44 -18.35 9.04
CA VAL A 182 -7.63 -17.15 9.07
C VAL A 182 -6.81 -17.11 7.79
N ARG A 183 -6.72 -15.93 7.16
CA ARG A 183 -5.87 -15.75 6.00
C ARG A 183 -4.41 -15.79 6.47
N ASP A 184 -3.58 -16.53 5.75
CA ASP A 184 -2.14 -16.56 6.00
C ASP A 184 -1.56 -15.14 5.86
N PRO A 185 -1.02 -14.52 6.92
CA PRO A 185 -0.41 -13.19 6.83
C PRO A 185 0.71 -13.13 5.79
N MET A 186 1.43 -14.22 5.57
CA MET A 186 2.53 -14.33 4.59
C MET A 186 2.05 -14.20 3.14
N SER A 187 0.74 -14.36 2.91
CA SER A 187 0.12 -14.16 1.61
C SER A 187 -0.23 -12.69 1.33
N THR A 188 -0.19 -11.81 2.34
CA THR A 188 -0.42 -10.37 2.16
C THR A 188 0.62 -9.78 1.22
N ALA A 189 0.24 -8.81 0.39
CA ALA A 189 1.16 -8.09 -0.47
C ALA A 189 1.41 -6.67 0.07
N VAL A 190 2.68 -6.28 0.09
CA VAL A 190 3.07 -4.87 0.03
C VAL A 190 2.80 -4.38 -1.38
N VAL A 191 2.15 -3.24 -1.50
CA VAL A 191 1.88 -2.59 -2.79
C VAL A 191 2.58 -1.25 -2.81
N LEU A 192 3.41 -1.07 -3.83
CA LEU A 192 4.14 0.16 -4.11
C LEU A 192 3.59 0.77 -5.38
N GLN A 193 3.31 2.06 -5.36
CA GLN A 193 3.05 2.84 -6.57
C GLN A 193 4.27 3.70 -6.85
N LEU A 194 4.83 3.53 -8.04
CA LEU A 194 6.01 4.23 -8.53
C LEU A 194 5.59 5.16 -9.66
N ALA A 195 5.89 6.44 -9.54
CA ALA A 195 5.86 7.34 -10.68
C ALA A 195 7.22 7.30 -11.36
N VAL A 196 7.23 6.97 -12.63
CA VAL A 196 8.42 7.04 -13.47
C VAL A 196 8.38 8.36 -14.22
N GLY A 197 9.38 9.19 -13.92
CA GLY A 197 9.57 10.51 -14.47
C GLY A 197 9.66 10.52 -15.99
N ARG A 198 9.59 11.73 -16.54
CA ARG A 198 9.46 11.98 -17.97
C ARG A 198 10.46 11.17 -18.78
N ASP A 199 9.95 10.35 -19.70
CA ASP A 199 10.76 9.78 -20.76
C ASP A 199 11.28 10.89 -21.71
N SER A 200 12.00 10.50 -22.76
CA SER A 200 12.47 11.44 -23.78
C SER A 200 11.36 12.26 -24.45
N GLU A 201 10.10 11.84 -24.32
CA GLU A 201 8.92 12.46 -24.92
C GLU A 201 8.13 13.31 -23.91
N GLY A 202 8.55 13.36 -22.65
CA GLY A 202 7.92 14.17 -21.61
C GLY A 202 6.78 13.48 -20.86
N ALA A 203 6.52 12.19 -21.14
CA ALA A 203 5.42 11.44 -20.53
C ALA A 203 5.86 10.76 -19.24
N THR A 204 5.01 10.82 -18.21
CA THR A 204 5.18 10.04 -16.98
C THR A 204 4.41 8.72 -17.09
N SER A 205 4.98 7.65 -16.57
CA SER A 205 4.32 6.34 -16.50
C SER A 205 4.20 5.90 -15.05
N ASP A 206 3.11 5.23 -14.71
CA ASP A 206 2.90 4.69 -13.37
C ASP A 206 3.17 3.18 -13.37
N ILE A 207 3.93 2.72 -12.40
CA ILE A 207 4.21 1.30 -12.19
C ILE A 207 3.69 0.93 -10.81
N ILE A 208 2.98 -0.20 -10.72
CA ILE A 208 2.61 -0.78 -9.43
C ILE A 208 3.44 -2.03 -9.18
N VAL A 209 4.11 -2.11 -8.03
CA VAL A 209 4.85 -3.31 -7.62
C VAL A 209 4.12 -3.97 -6.46
N MET A 210 3.65 -5.19 -6.66
CA MET A 210 3.05 -6.04 -5.63
C MET A 210 4.05 -7.08 -5.15
N ILE A 211 4.42 -7.01 -3.87
CA ILE A 211 5.44 -7.85 -3.25
C ILE A 211 4.80 -8.66 -2.11
N PRO A 212 4.62 -9.98 -2.26
CA PRO A 212 4.15 -10.81 -1.16
C PRO A 212 5.06 -10.69 0.06
N HIS A 213 4.47 -10.72 1.25
CA HIS A 213 5.16 -10.73 2.53
C HIS A 213 6.17 -11.86 2.58
N ARG A 214 5.80 -13.06 2.11
CA ARG A 214 6.72 -14.19 1.97
C ARG A 214 8.05 -13.82 1.33
N THR A 215 8.05 -13.04 0.25
CA THR A 215 9.28 -12.58 -0.40
C THR A 215 10.11 -11.72 0.56
N MET A 216 9.48 -10.77 1.25
CA MET A 216 10.16 -9.91 2.24
C MET A 216 10.79 -10.74 3.36
N TYR A 217 10.06 -11.70 3.92
CA TYR A 217 10.59 -12.56 4.99
C TYR A 217 11.69 -13.49 4.53
N ASP A 218 11.64 -13.98 3.29
CA ASP A 218 12.73 -14.76 2.72
C ASP A 218 14.02 -13.91 2.66
N GLN A 219 13.92 -12.61 2.29
CA GLN A 219 15.04 -11.67 2.32
C GLN A 219 15.52 -11.36 3.74
N ILE A 220 14.60 -11.13 4.70
CA ILE A 220 14.93 -10.94 6.12
C ILE A 220 15.70 -12.15 6.67
N LYS A 221 15.20 -13.36 6.40
CA LYS A 221 15.80 -14.61 6.88
C LYS A 221 17.20 -14.82 6.29
N GLU A 222 17.38 -14.55 5.01
CA GLU A 222 18.70 -14.63 4.36
C GLU A 222 19.66 -13.62 4.97
N ALA A 223 19.22 -12.39 5.18
CA ALA A 223 20.03 -11.32 5.76
C ALA A 223 20.52 -11.69 7.16
N ILE A 224 19.61 -12.09 8.06
CA ILE A 224 19.91 -12.50 9.44
C ILE A 224 20.83 -13.73 9.49
N SER A 225 20.63 -14.70 8.60
CA SER A 225 21.46 -15.91 8.56
C SER A 225 22.88 -15.62 8.06
N SER A 226 23.06 -14.55 7.29
CA SER A 226 24.34 -14.16 6.67
C SER A 226 25.17 -13.22 7.54
N SER A 227 24.68 -12.79 8.72
CA SER A 227 25.25 -11.74 9.58
C SER A 227 26.56 -12.07 10.30
N CYS A 228 27.35 -13.03 9.82
CA CYS A 228 28.68 -13.31 10.35
C CYS A 228 29.78 -12.30 9.93
N GLY A 229 29.42 -11.12 9.40
CA GLY A 229 30.34 -10.03 9.03
C GLY A 229 29.69 -8.66 9.10
N THR A 230 30.45 -7.56 9.05
CA THR A 230 29.96 -6.17 9.07
C THR A 230 28.98 -5.91 7.92
N GLN A 231 27.69 -6.11 8.18
CA GLN A 231 26.64 -6.29 7.16
C GLN A 231 25.74 -5.06 6.95
N ALA A 232 26.03 -3.95 7.63
CA ALA A 232 25.11 -2.81 7.76
C ALA A 232 24.68 -2.14 6.44
N ASP A 233 25.29 -2.47 5.31
CA ASP A 233 25.04 -1.87 3.99
C ASP A 233 24.71 -2.86 2.88
N ARG A 234 24.33 -4.12 3.17
CA ARG A 234 23.99 -5.07 2.09
C ARG A 234 22.67 -4.67 1.43
N VAL A 235 22.78 -4.06 0.25
CA VAL A 235 21.66 -3.82 -0.67
C VAL A 235 21.54 -5.00 -1.63
N VAL A 236 20.36 -5.61 -1.70
CA VAL A 236 20.04 -6.72 -2.62
C VAL A 236 19.48 -6.12 -3.92
N GLU A 237 20.19 -6.33 -5.01
CA GLU A 237 19.82 -5.85 -6.34
C GLU A 237 18.49 -6.44 -6.83
N TRP A 238 17.69 -5.64 -7.54
CA TRP A 238 16.35 -6.02 -8.03
C TRP A 238 16.36 -7.32 -8.83
N ASN A 239 17.40 -7.55 -9.64
CA ASN A 239 17.51 -8.75 -10.48
C ASN A 239 17.65 -10.05 -9.67
N MET A 240 18.11 -9.96 -8.42
CA MET A 240 18.33 -11.11 -7.54
C MET A 240 17.05 -11.56 -6.84
N TRP A 241 16.13 -10.63 -6.54
CA TRP A 241 14.91 -10.93 -5.78
C TRP A 241 13.62 -10.57 -6.54
N GLY A 242 13.54 -9.37 -7.11
CA GLY A 242 12.32 -8.75 -7.63
C GLY A 242 11.65 -9.53 -8.76
N LEU A 243 12.41 -9.99 -9.76
CA LEU A 243 11.84 -10.72 -10.92
C LEU A 243 11.09 -11.99 -10.53
N SER A 244 11.49 -12.63 -9.42
CA SER A 244 10.89 -13.87 -8.92
C SER A 244 9.96 -13.65 -7.74
N GLY A 245 10.15 -12.56 -7.00
CA GLY A 245 9.49 -12.28 -5.74
C GLY A 245 8.43 -11.17 -5.79
N ALA A 246 8.23 -10.54 -6.94
CA ALA A 246 7.25 -9.46 -7.10
C ALA A 246 6.51 -9.54 -8.44
N VAL A 247 5.30 -8.97 -8.46
CA VAL A 247 4.56 -8.66 -9.68
C VAL A 247 4.69 -7.18 -9.95
N VAL A 248 5.21 -6.84 -11.12
CA VAL A 248 5.29 -5.47 -11.62
C VAL A 248 4.16 -5.28 -12.61
N LEU A 249 3.35 -4.26 -12.36
CA LEU A 249 2.26 -3.85 -13.21
C LEU A 249 2.61 -2.55 -13.91
N ASP A 250 2.72 -2.59 -15.23
CA ASP A 250 3.01 -1.44 -16.07
C ASP A 250 1.68 -0.79 -16.49
N LEU A 251 1.38 0.40 -15.95
CA LEU A 251 0.12 1.07 -16.21
C LEU A 251 0.24 1.95 -17.47
N PRO A 252 -0.72 1.86 -18.39
CA PRO A 252 -0.69 2.64 -19.62
C PRO A 252 -0.72 4.15 -19.30
N PRO A 253 0.13 4.98 -19.94
CA PRO A 253 0.16 6.41 -19.71
C PRO A 253 -1.20 7.06 -20.01
N LYS A 254 -1.68 7.92 -19.11
CA LYS A 254 -2.99 8.60 -19.26
C LYS A 254 -3.11 9.34 -20.59
N ALA A 255 -2.07 10.09 -20.99
CA ALA A 255 -2.07 10.87 -22.22
C ALA A 255 -2.24 9.97 -23.46
N GLN A 256 -1.47 8.89 -23.53
CA GLN A 256 -1.50 7.96 -24.65
C GLN A 256 -2.81 7.18 -24.75
N ALA A 257 -3.40 6.81 -23.60
CA ALA A 257 -4.65 6.09 -23.56
C ALA A 257 -5.84 6.98 -23.95
N ALA A 258 -5.89 8.22 -23.47
CA ALA A 258 -6.95 9.17 -23.80
C ALA A 258 -7.04 9.46 -25.32
N GLU A 259 -5.89 9.61 -25.99
CA GLU A 259 -5.84 9.92 -27.42
C GLU A 259 -6.23 8.74 -28.32
N ASN A 260 -5.93 7.51 -27.89
CA ASN A 260 -6.14 6.30 -28.70
C ASN A 260 -7.42 5.55 -28.36
N GLY A 261 -8.27 6.08 -27.46
CA GLY A 261 -9.42 5.34 -26.91
C GLY A 261 -9.00 4.08 -26.14
N GLY A 262 -7.80 4.11 -25.57
CA GLY A 262 -7.22 3.05 -24.76
C GLY A 262 -7.73 3.07 -23.32
N TRP A 263 -7.64 1.93 -22.65
CA TRP A 263 -7.92 1.84 -21.23
C TRP A 263 -6.77 2.46 -20.42
N PHE A 264 -7.10 3.19 -19.35
CA PHE A 264 -6.11 3.74 -18.42
C PHE A 264 -6.54 3.63 -16.96
N VAL A 265 -5.57 3.69 -16.06
CA VAL A 265 -5.82 3.87 -14.62
C VAL A 265 -5.82 5.38 -14.33
N PRO A 266 -6.91 5.95 -13.80
CA PRO A 266 -6.91 7.36 -13.43
C PRO A 266 -5.89 7.61 -12.30
N PRO A 267 -5.00 8.62 -12.43
CA PRO A 267 -3.94 8.88 -11.44
C PRO A 267 -4.48 9.31 -10.08
N ASP A 268 -5.67 9.92 -10.07
CA ASP A 268 -6.33 10.43 -8.87
C ASP A 268 -7.18 9.36 -8.16
N VAL A 269 -7.24 8.14 -8.69
CA VAL A 269 -7.99 7.02 -8.08
C VAL A 269 -7.02 6.13 -7.33
N TRP A 270 -7.04 6.19 -6.01
CA TRP A 270 -6.12 5.41 -5.18
C TRP A 270 -6.61 3.97 -5.02
N PRO A 271 -5.84 2.97 -5.47
CA PRO A 271 -6.18 1.58 -5.22
C PRO A 271 -5.74 1.21 -3.80
N GLN A 272 -6.56 0.43 -3.10
CA GLN A 272 -6.27 -0.05 -1.76
C GLN A 272 -6.28 -1.58 -1.74
N SER A 273 -5.15 -2.16 -1.34
CA SER A 273 -4.96 -3.60 -1.31
C SER A 273 -5.65 -4.26 -0.12
N PHE A 274 -5.94 -5.56 -0.25
CA PHE A 274 -6.45 -6.39 0.85
C PHE A 274 -5.86 -7.79 0.79
N GLY A 275 -4.96 -8.11 1.72
CA GLY A 275 -4.15 -9.33 1.65
C GLY A 275 -3.33 -9.37 0.36
N SER A 276 -3.48 -10.43 -0.43
CA SER A 276 -2.77 -10.66 -1.69
C SER A 276 -3.37 -9.93 -2.90
N ARG A 277 -4.46 -9.18 -2.72
CA ARG A 277 -5.27 -8.64 -3.81
C ARG A 277 -5.18 -7.14 -3.94
N LEU A 278 -5.24 -6.67 -5.18
CA LEU A 278 -5.32 -5.27 -5.55
C LEU A 278 -6.34 -5.07 -6.66
N GLY A 279 -7.37 -4.27 -6.42
CA GLY A 279 -8.29 -3.79 -7.44
C GLY A 279 -7.76 -2.53 -8.12
N LEU A 280 -7.73 -2.54 -9.44
CA LEU A 280 -7.37 -1.41 -10.29
C LEU A 280 -8.58 -0.99 -11.12
N LEU A 281 -8.93 0.29 -11.08
CA LEU A 281 -9.95 0.82 -11.96
C LEU A 281 -9.35 1.18 -13.31
N LEU A 282 -9.80 0.51 -14.37
CA LEU A 282 -9.51 0.87 -15.75
C LEU A 282 -10.69 1.64 -16.33
N CYS A 283 -10.44 2.82 -16.89
CA CYS A 283 -11.45 3.64 -17.57
C CYS A 283 -11.14 3.69 -19.07
N ASP A 284 -12.18 3.75 -19.90
CA ASP A 284 -12.10 3.82 -21.36
C ASP A 284 -12.39 5.22 -21.93
N SER A 285 -12.64 6.19 -21.05
CA SER A 285 -12.91 7.58 -21.40
C SER A 285 -12.19 8.54 -20.44
N PRO A 286 -11.61 9.65 -20.94
CA PRO A 286 -10.95 10.66 -20.10
C PRO A 286 -11.90 11.35 -19.13
N ASP A 287 -13.20 11.36 -19.42
CA ASP A 287 -14.23 11.94 -18.55
C ASP A 287 -14.58 11.02 -17.36
N ILE A 288 -14.03 9.80 -17.33
CA ILE A 288 -14.24 8.82 -16.25
C ILE A 288 -15.75 8.63 -16.01
N THR A 289 -16.50 8.35 -17.07
CA THR A 289 -17.96 8.10 -17.01
C THR A 289 -18.27 6.62 -16.79
N SER A 290 -17.34 5.75 -17.16
CA SER A 290 -17.41 4.32 -16.86
C SER A 290 -16.03 3.69 -16.78
N GLY A 291 -15.96 2.51 -16.18
CA GLY A 291 -14.75 1.70 -16.14
C GLY A 291 -15.01 0.26 -15.76
N VAL A 292 -13.96 -0.54 -15.67
CA VAL A 292 -13.97 -1.90 -15.13
C VAL A 292 -12.94 -1.99 -14.01
N VAL A 293 -13.23 -2.80 -12.99
CA VAL A 293 -12.22 -3.10 -11.96
C VAL A 293 -11.51 -4.39 -12.33
N VAL A 294 -10.20 -4.31 -12.51
CA VAL A 294 -9.33 -5.48 -12.68
C VAL A 294 -8.70 -5.80 -11.34
N THR A 295 -9.00 -6.99 -10.82
CA THR A 295 -8.37 -7.49 -9.60
C THR A 295 -7.14 -8.31 -9.95
N VAL A 296 -6.00 -7.92 -9.40
CA VAL A 296 -4.74 -8.67 -9.44
C VAL A 296 -4.59 -9.41 -8.12
N ASP A 297 -4.41 -10.73 -8.18
CA ASP A 297 -4.18 -11.57 -7.00
C ASP A 297 -2.84 -12.30 -7.12
N VAL A 298 -1.91 -11.99 -6.22
CA VAL A 298 -0.57 -12.61 -6.19
C VAL A 298 -0.53 -13.90 -5.37
N HIS A 299 -1.67 -14.36 -4.84
CA HIS A 299 -1.72 -15.60 -4.08
C HIS A 299 -1.46 -16.82 -4.99
N PRO A 300 -0.56 -17.76 -4.64
CA PRO A 300 -0.24 -18.92 -5.48
C PRO A 300 -1.46 -19.79 -5.84
N TRP A 301 -2.40 -19.92 -4.90
CA TRP A 301 -3.67 -20.62 -5.14
C TRP A 301 -4.54 -19.92 -6.19
N ALA A 302 -4.63 -18.59 -6.19
CA ALA A 302 -5.43 -17.85 -7.17
C ALA A 302 -4.89 -18.10 -8.59
N ALA A 303 -3.58 -18.01 -8.77
CA ALA A 303 -2.93 -18.32 -10.05
C ALA A 303 -3.17 -19.79 -10.49
N LYS A 304 -3.14 -20.74 -9.55
CA LYS A 304 -3.45 -22.15 -9.83
C LYS A 304 -4.90 -22.35 -10.26
N CYS A 305 -5.84 -21.66 -9.63
CA CYS A 305 -7.26 -21.67 -10.01
C CYS A 305 -7.46 -21.05 -11.39
N ALA A 306 -6.90 -19.87 -11.65
CA ALA A 306 -6.96 -19.22 -12.96
C ALA A 306 -6.49 -20.14 -14.08
N ARG A 307 -5.35 -20.83 -13.91
CA ARG A 307 -4.85 -21.80 -14.90
C ARG A 307 -5.81 -22.98 -15.14
N ARG A 308 -6.46 -23.51 -14.10
CA ARG A 308 -7.40 -24.63 -14.23
C ARG A 308 -8.63 -24.24 -15.03
N TYR A 309 -9.19 -23.07 -14.76
CA TYR A 309 -10.39 -22.59 -15.45
C TYR A 309 -10.09 -22.11 -16.87
N SER A 310 -8.93 -21.48 -17.13
CA SER A 310 -8.52 -21.12 -18.48
C SER A 310 -8.28 -22.33 -19.39
N GLY A 311 -7.79 -23.45 -18.84
CA GLY A 311 -7.54 -24.68 -19.61
C GLY A 311 -8.80 -25.42 -20.08
N HIS A 312 -9.93 -25.27 -19.39
CA HIS A 312 -11.21 -25.88 -19.81
C HIS A 312 -11.93 -25.08 -20.89
N LEU A 313 -11.51 -23.85 -21.16
CA LEU A 313 -12.03 -23.00 -22.24
C LEU A 313 -11.27 -23.19 -23.56
N GLY A 314 -10.36 -24.17 -23.63
CA GLY A 314 -9.70 -24.58 -24.87
C GLY A 314 -10.72 -25.10 -25.89
N HIS A 315 -10.90 -24.32 -26.96
CA HIS A 315 -11.72 -24.56 -28.17
C HIS A 315 -13.21 -24.19 -28.19
N GLY A 316 -13.76 -23.62 -27.12
CA GLY A 316 -15.14 -23.12 -27.13
C GLY A 316 -15.20 -21.65 -26.77
N VAL A 317 -15.53 -20.81 -27.74
CA VAL A 317 -16.06 -19.45 -27.59
C VAL A 317 -16.79 -19.28 -26.25
N TYR A 318 -16.45 -18.20 -25.53
CA TYR A 318 -17.24 -17.54 -24.47
C TYR A 318 -18.67 -18.08 -24.37
N ARG A 319 -18.89 -19.12 -23.58
CA ARG A 319 -20.23 -19.55 -23.22
C ARG A 319 -20.52 -19.02 -21.84
N GLY A 320 -21.01 -17.77 -21.83
CA GLY A 320 -21.77 -17.27 -20.71
C GLY A 320 -22.90 -18.25 -20.40
N GLY A 321 -23.17 -18.42 -19.10
CA GLY A 321 -24.56 -18.56 -18.69
C GLY A 321 -25.37 -17.42 -19.32
N PRO A 322 -26.68 -17.61 -19.57
CA PRO A 322 -27.50 -16.67 -20.33
C PRO A 322 -27.76 -15.38 -19.54
N THR A 323 -26.73 -14.54 -19.41
CA THR A 323 -26.76 -13.11 -19.10
C THR A 323 -25.36 -12.54 -19.43
N ALA A 324 -25.25 -11.89 -20.60
CA ALA A 324 -24.22 -10.91 -20.97
C ALA A 324 -22.75 -11.39 -21.14
N SER A 325 -22.40 -11.90 -22.32
CA SER A 325 -21.09 -11.60 -22.91
C SER A 325 -21.09 -10.12 -23.33
N SER A 326 -20.76 -9.21 -22.42
CA SER A 326 -20.57 -7.80 -22.75
C SER A 326 -19.33 -7.66 -23.63
N VAL A 327 -19.51 -7.02 -24.78
CA VAL A 327 -18.49 -6.64 -25.77
C VAL A 327 -17.57 -5.52 -25.24
N ASP A 328 -17.75 -5.08 -23.99
CA ASP A 328 -17.32 -3.74 -23.54
C ASP A 328 -16.17 -3.74 -22.52
N GLY A 329 -15.36 -4.81 -22.49
CA GLY A 329 -14.22 -4.97 -21.59
C GLY A 329 -12.85 -4.69 -22.22
N PRO A 330 -11.78 -4.54 -21.41
CA PRO A 330 -10.43 -4.37 -21.89
C PRO A 330 -9.99 -5.57 -22.72
N SER A 331 -9.28 -5.30 -23.82
CA SER A 331 -8.78 -6.37 -24.68
C SER A 331 -7.80 -7.26 -23.92
N PRO A 332 -7.70 -8.56 -24.28
CA PRO A 332 -6.73 -9.46 -23.66
C PRO A 332 -5.29 -8.96 -23.72
N ASP A 333 -4.93 -8.16 -24.74
CA ASP A 333 -3.60 -7.59 -24.88
C ASP A 333 -3.33 -6.47 -23.88
N VAL A 334 -4.33 -5.65 -23.52
CA VAL A 334 -4.22 -4.70 -22.41
C VAL A 334 -3.92 -5.45 -21.12
N LEU A 335 -4.68 -6.51 -20.83
CA LEU A 335 -4.49 -7.32 -19.61
C LEU A 335 -3.14 -8.03 -19.58
N ARG A 336 -2.63 -8.50 -20.72
CA ARG A 336 -1.29 -9.11 -20.80
C ARG A 336 -0.18 -8.09 -20.57
N ARG A 337 -0.33 -6.88 -21.11
CA ARG A 337 0.65 -5.79 -20.92
C ARG A 337 0.75 -5.39 -19.45
N LEU A 338 -0.39 -5.32 -18.76
CA LEU A 338 -0.45 -4.96 -17.34
C LEU A 338 0.45 -5.80 -16.44
N ALA A 339 0.86 -7.02 -16.77
CA ALA A 339 1.70 -7.84 -15.88
C ALA A 339 2.89 -8.49 -16.61
N SER A 340 3.37 -7.84 -17.66
CA SER A 340 4.32 -8.42 -18.61
C SER A 340 5.73 -8.71 -18.05
N MET A 341 6.13 -8.05 -16.96
CA MET A 341 7.50 -8.11 -16.43
C MET A 341 7.74 -9.15 -15.33
N SER A 342 6.70 -9.82 -14.83
CA SER A 342 6.83 -10.72 -13.68
C SER A 342 6.99 -12.18 -14.07
N LYS A 343 7.93 -12.89 -13.42
CA LYS A 343 7.98 -14.37 -13.45
C LYS A 343 7.08 -14.99 -12.38
N MET A 344 6.58 -14.19 -11.44
CA MET A 344 5.73 -14.67 -10.36
C MET A 344 4.33 -14.99 -10.88
N SER A 345 3.82 -16.15 -10.48
CA SER A 345 2.46 -16.56 -10.80
C SER A 345 1.45 -15.63 -10.14
N HIS A 346 0.53 -15.10 -10.92
CA HIS A 346 -0.57 -14.25 -10.45
C HIS A 346 -1.87 -14.61 -11.19
N ALA A 347 -2.99 -14.12 -10.69
CA ALA A 347 -4.28 -14.18 -11.36
C ALA A 347 -4.77 -12.76 -11.66
N LEU A 348 -5.41 -12.61 -12.81
CA LEU A 348 -6.14 -11.41 -13.19
C LEU A 348 -7.62 -11.78 -13.32
N GLN A 349 -8.48 -10.98 -12.69
CA GLN A 349 -9.93 -11.10 -12.79
C GLN A 349 -10.52 -9.76 -13.21
N VAL A 350 -11.29 -9.75 -14.28
CA VAL A 350 -11.99 -8.55 -14.75
C VAL A 350 -13.40 -8.57 -14.15
N GLY A 351 -13.72 -7.52 -13.38
CA GLY A 351 -15.04 -7.30 -12.82
C GLY A 351 -16.04 -6.75 -13.86
N PRO A 352 -17.30 -6.53 -13.45
CA PRO A 352 -18.31 -5.93 -14.33
C PRO A 352 -17.95 -4.49 -14.70
N ARG A 353 -18.50 -4.02 -15.83
CA ARG A 353 -18.45 -2.60 -16.20
C ARG A 353 -19.31 -1.79 -15.24
N ILE A 354 -18.75 -0.70 -14.74
CA ILE A 354 -19.37 0.23 -13.80
C ILE A 354 -19.62 1.52 -14.55
N VAL A 355 -20.86 1.99 -14.52
CA VAL A 355 -21.23 3.34 -14.99
C VAL A 355 -21.30 4.25 -13.77
N PHE A 356 -20.54 5.33 -13.82
CA PHE A 356 -20.44 6.28 -12.72
C PHE A 356 -21.58 7.30 -12.78
N PRO A 357 -22.13 7.74 -11.63
CA PRO A 357 -23.15 8.77 -11.62
C PRO A 357 -22.63 10.07 -12.25
N PRO A 358 -23.48 10.81 -13.00
CA PRO A 358 -23.11 12.12 -13.50
C PRO A 358 -22.64 13.04 -12.36
N GLY A 359 -21.52 13.75 -12.56
CA GLY A 359 -20.95 14.66 -11.57
C GLY A 359 -20.20 14.00 -10.40
N GLN A 360 -20.15 12.66 -10.34
CA GLN A 360 -19.35 11.95 -9.36
C GLN A 360 -18.11 11.34 -10.02
N ARG A 361 -16.95 11.55 -9.39
CA ARG A 361 -15.69 10.96 -9.82
C ARG A 361 -15.25 9.89 -8.82
N PRO A 362 -14.83 8.70 -9.27
CA PRO A 362 -14.21 7.76 -8.37
C PRO A 362 -12.93 8.39 -7.81
N SER A 363 -12.67 8.21 -6.52
CA SER A 363 -11.43 8.65 -5.88
C SER A 363 -10.66 7.51 -5.21
N ARG A 364 -11.33 6.40 -4.90
CA ARG A 364 -10.68 5.24 -4.28
C ARG A 364 -11.30 3.91 -4.70
N ILE A 365 -10.47 2.90 -4.85
CA ILE A 365 -10.89 1.49 -4.98
C ILE A 365 -10.45 0.74 -3.73
N ILE A 366 -11.40 0.21 -2.98
CA ILE A 366 -11.16 -0.53 -1.75
C ILE A 366 -11.35 -2.01 -2.04
N THR A 367 -10.27 -2.76 -2.14
CA THR A 367 -10.35 -4.22 -2.33
C THR A 367 -10.82 -4.89 -1.04
N ALA A 368 -11.66 -5.91 -1.15
CA ALA A 368 -12.16 -6.69 -0.03
C ALA A 368 -11.95 -8.20 -0.27
N HIS A 369 -12.35 -9.02 0.70
CA HIS A 369 -12.18 -10.47 0.65
C HIS A 369 -12.97 -11.16 -0.48
N ASP A 370 -14.12 -10.60 -0.85
CA ASP A 370 -15.13 -11.14 -1.76
C ASP A 370 -15.54 -10.13 -2.84
N GLY A 371 -14.78 -9.05 -3.01
CA GLY A 371 -15.11 -8.02 -3.99
C GLY A 371 -14.33 -6.74 -3.81
N PHE A 372 -14.97 -5.62 -4.09
CA PHE A 372 -14.39 -4.29 -3.98
C PHE A 372 -15.46 -3.24 -3.75
N ALA A 373 -15.06 -2.08 -3.22
CA ALA A 373 -15.89 -0.89 -3.17
C ALA A 373 -15.23 0.25 -3.95
N VAL A 374 -16.05 1.11 -4.52
CA VAL A 374 -15.61 2.35 -5.19
C VAL A 374 -16.12 3.51 -4.36
N ALA A 375 -15.20 4.35 -3.86
CA ALA A 375 -15.54 5.61 -3.23
C ALA A 375 -15.59 6.72 -4.28
N PHE A 376 -16.55 7.62 -4.10
CA PHE A 376 -16.82 8.73 -5.01
C PHE A 376 -16.69 10.07 -4.30
N GLU A 377 -16.15 11.03 -5.03
CA GLU A 377 -16.13 12.45 -4.67
C GLU A 377 -17.01 13.22 -5.67
N GLY A 378 -17.83 14.14 -5.17
CA GLY A 378 -18.74 14.96 -5.96
C GLY A 378 -18.70 16.43 -5.55
N ASP A 379 -19.24 17.29 -6.41
CA ASP A 379 -19.14 18.76 -6.29
C ASP A 379 -19.87 19.36 -5.06
N GLU A 380 -20.81 18.64 -4.44
CA GLU A 380 -21.65 19.15 -3.34
C GLU A 380 -21.48 18.40 -2.00
N SER A 381 -20.24 18.04 -1.62
CA SER A 381 -19.95 17.31 -0.36
C SER A 381 -20.60 15.92 -0.23
N GLU A 382 -21.22 15.40 -1.29
CA GLU A 382 -21.75 14.05 -1.33
C GLU A 382 -20.61 13.04 -1.53
N VAL A 383 -20.11 12.49 -0.42
CA VAL A 383 -19.22 11.33 -0.46
C VAL A 383 -20.08 10.07 -0.58
N GLY A 384 -19.96 9.38 -1.71
CA GLY A 384 -20.66 8.13 -1.99
C GLY A 384 -19.75 6.91 -1.84
N LEU A 385 -20.28 5.80 -1.34
CA LEU A 385 -19.61 4.50 -1.37
C LEU A 385 -20.52 3.48 -2.06
N ARG A 386 -20.03 2.83 -3.12
CA ARG A 386 -20.72 1.69 -3.76
C ARG A 386 -19.92 0.42 -3.54
N VAL A 387 -20.57 -0.62 -3.02
CA VAL A 387 -19.96 -1.92 -2.73
C VAL A 387 -20.38 -2.93 -3.79
N PHE A 388 -19.42 -3.69 -4.31
CA PHE A 388 -19.62 -4.73 -5.32
C PHE A 388 -19.07 -6.05 -4.79
N THR A 389 -19.90 -7.09 -4.81
CA THR A 389 -19.51 -8.48 -4.49
C THR A 389 -19.24 -9.23 -5.80
N VAL A 390 -18.15 -10.00 -5.84
CA VAL A 390 -17.63 -10.67 -7.05
C VAL A 390 -17.88 -12.17 -7.03
#